data_AF-A0AAJ1IBR4-F1
#
_entry.id   AF-A0AAJ1IBR4-F1
#
_cell.length_a   1.000
_cell.length_b   1.000
_cell.length_c   1.000
_cell.angle_alpha   90.00
_cell.angle_beta   90.00
_cell.angle_gamma   90.00
#
_symmetry.space_group_name_H-M   'P 1'
#
loop_
_entity.id
_entity.type
_entity.pdbx_description
1 polymer ?
#
loop_
_entity_poly.entity_id
_entity_poly.type
_entity_poly.pdbx_seq_one_letter_code
_entity_poly.pdbx_strand_id
1 'polypeptide(L)' 'MTFDAELQNKFVCPKCGNAGGSVKRVSMSGTGLSKLMDIQHNQFVAVSCNRCGYTEFYNPEIFEGKDNFMNILDLLFGR' A
#
# COMPACT_ATOMS: atom_id res chain seq x y z
N MET A 1 11.70 3.96 11.21
CA MET A 1 10.43 3.23 11.39
C MET A 1 10.06 2.64 10.04
N THR A 2 9.50 1.42 9.99
CA THR A 2 9.17 0.74 8.72
C THR A 2 7.90 1.33 8.11
N PHE A 3 7.92 1.66 6.81
CA PHE A 3 6.81 2.16 5.99
C PHE A 3 5.47 1.48 6.28
N ASP A 4 5.50 0.16 6.50
CA ASP A 4 4.32 -0.66 6.74
C ASP A 4 3.63 -0.29 8.07
N ALA A 5 4.39 0.03 9.11
CA ALA A 5 3.83 0.39 10.41
C ALA A 5 3.14 1.77 10.40
N GLU A 6 3.66 2.71 9.63
CA GLU A 6 3.06 4.04 9.48
C GLU A 6 1.77 3.99 8.69
N LEU A 7 1.77 3.25 7.58
CA LEU A 7 0.59 3.02 6.75
C LEU A 7 -0.53 2.33 7.54
N GLN A 8 -0.18 1.36 8.39
CA GLN A 8 -1.15 0.68 9.26
C GLN A 8 -1.84 1.64 10.22
N ASN A 9 -1.13 2.63 10.75
CA ASN A 9 -1.66 3.57 11.74
C ASN A 9 -2.43 4.75 11.10
N LYS A 10 -1.95 5.26 9.96
CA LYS A 10 -2.56 6.41 9.27
C LYS A 10 -3.69 6.05 8.31
N PHE A 11 -3.84 4.77 7.95
CA PHE A 11 -4.89 4.37 7.03
C PHE A 11 -6.28 4.64 7.61
N VAL A 12 -7.12 5.31 6.82
CA VAL A 12 -8.55 5.47 7.09
C VAL A 12 -9.31 4.82 5.96
N CYS A 13 -10.19 3.87 6.29
CA CYS A 13 -10.91 3.12 5.27
C CYS A 13 -11.89 4.05 4.50
N PRO A 14 -11.76 4.17 3.17
CA PRO A 14 -12.64 5.03 2.37
C PRO A 14 -14.08 4.50 2.27
N LYS A 15 -14.31 3.23 2.66
CA LYS A 15 -15.64 2.59 2.58
C LYS A 15 -16.44 2.69 3.88
N CYS A 16 -15.79 2.66 5.04
CA CYS A 16 -16.49 2.64 6.34
C CYS A 16 -15.98 3.66 7.36
N GLY A 17 -14.96 4.45 7.01
CA GLY A 17 -14.37 5.47 7.89
C GLY A 17 -13.58 4.93 9.08
N ASN A 18 -13.35 3.61 9.17
CA ASN A 18 -12.57 3.03 10.26
C ASN A 18 -11.10 3.41 10.13
N ALA A 19 -10.50 3.88 11.23
CA ALA A 19 -9.06 4.09 11.33
C ALA A 19 -8.33 2.76 11.57
N GLY A 20 -7.20 2.59 10.89
CA GLY A 20 -6.34 1.43 11.00
C GLY A 20 -6.67 0.30 10.03
N GLY A 21 -5.61 -0.36 9.57
CA GLY A 21 -5.68 -1.52 8.68
C GLY A 21 -4.45 -2.42 8.80
N SER A 22 -4.58 -3.69 8.42
CA SER A 22 -3.45 -4.61 8.34
C SER A 22 -2.69 -4.39 7.04
N VAL A 23 -1.37 -4.17 7.14
CA VAL A 23 -0.50 -3.97 5.98
C VAL A 23 0.25 -5.25 5.66
N LYS A 24 0.31 -5.62 4.37
CA LYS A 24 1.12 -6.73 3.86
C LYS A 24 1.80 -6.36 2.56
N ARG A 25 3.08 -6.72 2.43
CA ARG A 25 3.78 -6.66 1.14
C ARG A 25 3.40 -7.88 0.32
N VAL A 26 3.03 -7.65 -0.94
CA VAL A 26 2.63 -8.70 -1.87
C VAL A 26 3.43 -8.58 -3.16
N SER A 27 3.93 -9.71 -3.62
CA SER A 27 4.51 -9.84 -4.95
C SER A 27 3.40 -10.27 -5.90
N MET A 28 3.03 -9.42 -6.86
CA MET A 28 2.08 -9.82 -7.89
C MET A 28 2.85 -10.41 -9.08
N SER A 29 2.76 -11.72 -9.26
CA SER A 29 3.31 -12.39 -10.44
C SER A 29 2.38 -12.16 -11.64
N GLY A 30 2.88 -11.49 -12.68
CA GLY A 30 2.12 -11.35 -13.93
C GLY A 30 1.86 -12.71 -14.58
N THR A 31 0.64 -12.97 -15.02
CA THR A 31 0.28 -14.16 -15.78
C THR A 31 0.82 -14.06 -17.22
N GLY A 32 1.69 -14.98 -17.64
CA GLY A 32 2.18 -15.10 -19.04
C GLY A 32 3.70 -15.02 -19.21
N LEU A 33 4.15 -14.58 -20.41
CA LEU A 33 5.56 -14.42 -20.84
C LEU A 33 6.42 -13.50 -19.95
N SER A 34 5.84 -12.86 -18.94
CA SER A 34 6.51 -12.03 -17.92
C SER A 34 7.54 -12.76 -17.05
N LYS A 35 7.55 -14.10 -17.06
CA LYS A 35 8.53 -14.94 -16.33
C LYS A 35 9.90 -15.08 -17.00
N LEU A 36 10.06 -14.67 -18.27
CA LEU A 36 11.28 -14.87 -19.06
C LEU A 36 12.24 -13.67 -19.02
N MET A 37 11.81 -12.52 -18.49
CA MET A 37 12.65 -11.35 -18.26
C MET A 37 12.54 -10.95 -16.79
N ASP A 38 13.54 -11.36 -16.01
CA ASP A 38 13.66 -11.29 -14.55
C ASP A 38 13.89 -9.84 -14.03
N ILE A 39 13.08 -8.89 -14.52
CA ILE A 39 13.14 -7.44 -14.22
C ILE A 39 11.83 -6.95 -13.56
N GLN A 40 10.95 -7.85 -13.13
CA GLN A 40 9.67 -7.44 -12.53
C GLN A 40 9.79 -7.18 -11.03
N HIS A 41 10.17 -5.94 -10.68
CA HIS A 41 9.99 -5.35 -9.35
C HIS A 41 8.49 -5.07 -9.02
N ASN A 42 7.60 -6.04 -9.26
CA ASN A 42 6.17 -5.90 -8.97
C ASN A 42 5.84 -6.14 -7.49
N GLN A 43 6.54 -5.43 -6.60
CA GLN A 43 6.24 -5.39 -5.18
C GLN A 43 5.14 -4.38 -4.94
N PHE A 44 4.05 -4.77 -4.31
CA PHE A 44 2.98 -3.88 -3.90
C PHE A 44 2.77 -3.97 -2.39
N VAL A 45 2.18 -2.93 -1.82
CA VAL A 45 1.75 -2.92 -0.41
C VAL A 45 0.24 -2.92 -0.37
N ALA A 46 -0.33 -3.97 0.23
CA ALA A 46 -1.76 -4.13 0.44
C ALA A 46 -2.13 -3.67 1.86
N VAL A 47 -3.16 -2.84 1.98
CA VAL A 47 -3.77 -2.44 3.26
C VAL A 47 -5.19 -2.94 3.31
N SER A 48 -5.50 -3.77 4.31
CA SER A 48 -6.84 -4.30 4.56
C SER A 48 -7.47 -3.65 5.78
N CYS A 49 -8.67 -3.08 5.63
CA CYS A 49 -9.44 -2.53 6.73
C CYS A 49 -9.85 -3.64 7.71
N ASN A 50 -9.53 -3.44 8.99
CA ASN A 50 -9.84 -4.40 10.06
C ASN A 50 -11.35 -4.49 10.38
N ARG A 51 -12.18 -3.56 9.86
CA ARG A 51 -13.63 -3.52 10.11
C ARG A 51 -14.46 -4.13 8.99
N CYS A 52 -14.26 -3.68 7.74
CA CYS A 52 -15.10 -4.10 6.61
C CYS A 52 -14.36 -4.99 5.59
N GLY A 53 -13.08 -5.28 5.78
CA GLY A 53 -12.28 -6.12 4.89
C GLY A 53 -11.89 -5.46 3.55
N TYR A 54 -12.29 -4.21 3.30
CA TYR A 54 -11.85 -3.47 2.12
C TYR A 54 -10.33 -3.44 2.05
N THR A 55 -9.78 -3.84 0.90
CA THR A 55 -8.33 -3.92 0.68
C THR A 55 -7.93 -3.01 -0.47
N GLU A 56 -6.91 -2.19 -0.24
CA GLU A 56 -6.33 -1.27 -1.21
C GLU A 56 -4.85 -1.61 -1.44
N PHE A 57 -4.36 -1.41 -2.66
CA PHE A 57 -2.98 -1.71 -3.05
C PHE A 57 -2.25 -0.43 -3.46
N TYR A 58 -1.03 -0.25 -2.96
CA TYR A 58 -0.13 0.84 -3.30
C TYR A 58 1.12 0.30 -3.97
N ASN A 59 1.59 0.97 -5.02
CA ASN A 59 2.90 0.68 -5.60
C ASN A 59 3.97 1.49 -4.82
N PRO A 60 4.87 0.87 -4.04
CA PRO A 60 5.95 1.54 -3.33
C PRO A 60 6.94 2.26 -4.26
N GLU A 61 7.16 1.80 -5.50
CA GLU A 61 8.03 2.45 -6.48
C GLU A 61 7.50 3.85 -6.89
N ILE A 62 6.17 4.00 -6.83
CA ILE A 62 5.40 5.25 -6.62
C ILE A 62 6.17 6.39 -5.94
N PHE A 63 6.81 5.97 -4.86
CA PHE A 63 7.18 6.77 -3.72
C PHE A 63 8.69 6.67 -3.44
N GLU A 64 9.42 5.78 -4.11
CA GLU A 64 10.89 5.76 -4.11
C GLU A 64 11.42 7.05 -4.76
N GLY A 65 12.14 7.85 -3.98
CA GLY A 65 12.69 9.15 -4.40
C GLY A 65 11.88 10.37 -3.95
N LYS A 66 10.78 10.20 -3.20
CA LYS A 66 10.08 11.31 -2.53
C LYS A 66 10.09 11.09 -1.02
N ASP A 67 10.86 11.91 -0.30
CA ASP A 67 10.88 11.98 1.17
C ASP A 67 9.52 12.32 1.82
N ASN A 68 8.46 12.46 1.02
CA ASN A 68 7.17 13.04 1.37
C ASN A 68 5.98 12.10 1.14
N PHE A 69 6.16 10.76 1.14
CA PHE A 69 5.00 9.86 1.11
C PHE A 69 4.06 10.12 2.29
N MET A 70 4.61 10.50 3.45
CA MET A 70 3.81 10.91 4.61
C MET A 70 2.90 12.09 4.32
N ASN A 71 3.36 13.07 3.51
CA ASN A 71 2.51 14.19 3.11
C ASN A 71 1.43 13.74 2.13
N ILE A 72 1.69 12.74 1.31
CA ILE A 72 0.69 12.19 0.38
C ILE A 72 -0.34 11.35 1.14
N LEU A 73 0.08 10.52 2.09
CA LEU A 73 -0.83 9.83 3.00
C LEU A 73 -1.66 10.82 3.81
N ASP A 74 -1.07 11.92 4.30
CA ASP A 74 -1.82 12.97 4.98
C ASP A 74 -2.77 13.72 4.03
N LEU A 75 -2.43 13.90 2.76
CA LEU A 75 -3.36 14.50 1.80
C LEU A 75 -4.52 13.56 1.41
N LEU A 76 -4.26 12.25 1.37
CA LEU A 76 -5.26 11.25 1.00
C LEU A 76 -6.14 10.83 2.19
N PHE A 77 -5.59 10.83 3.41
CA PHE A 77 -6.25 10.34 4.63
C PHE A 77 -6.44 11.41 5.71
N GLY A 78 -5.83 12.59 5.56
CA GLY A 78 -5.92 13.71 6.49
C GLY A 78 -7.29 14.39 6.41
N ARG A 79 -8.15 13.92 7.29
CA ARG A 79 -9.33 14.63 7.77
C ARG A 79 -9.26 14.71 9.29
#